data_AF-A0A949P9C7-F1
#
_entry.id   AF-A0A949P9C7-F1
#
_cell.length_a   1.000
_cell.length_b   1.000
_cell.length_c   1.000
_cell.angle_alpha   90.00
_cell.angle_beta   90.00
_cell.angle_gamma   90.00
#
_symmetry.space_group_name_H-M   'P 1'
#
loop_
_entity.id
_entity.type
_entity.pdbx_description
1 polymer ?
#
loop_
_entity_poly.entity_id
_entity_poly.type
_entity_poly.pdbx_seq_one_letter_code
_entity_poly.pdbx_strand_id
1 'polypeptide(L)' 'MKLKGKVAVVTGSGGGIGDACARRFIDEGAHVVVTDISAEVVERVADSLGTVGPPSPRTPNFGGPSI' A
#
# COMPACT_ATOMS: atom_id res chain seq x y z
N MET A 1 -2.11 -4.74 16.98
CA MET A 1 -1.89 -4.36 15.57
C MET A 1 -1.65 -2.85 15.51
N LYS A 2 -0.44 -2.40 15.12
CA LYS A 2 -0.07 -0.96 15.14
C LYS A 2 -0.57 -0.20 13.91
N LEU A 3 -0.69 -0.86 12.75
CA LEU A 3 -1.01 -0.22 11.47
C LEU A 3 -2.45 -0.42 10.99
N LYS A 4 -3.29 -1.10 11.79
CA LYS A 4 -4.69 -1.38 11.44
C LYS A 4 -5.45 -0.09 11.10
N GLY A 5 -6.03 -0.04 9.90
CA GLY A 5 -6.83 1.09 9.42
C GLY A 5 -6.01 2.34 9.06
N LYS A 6 -4.67 2.25 9.04
CA LYS A 6 -3.79 3.31 8.54
C LYS A 6 -3.51 3.14 7.05
N VAL A 7 -3.12 4.23 6.41
CA VAL A 7 -2.61 4.21 5.03
C VAL A 7 -1.09 4.30 5.07
N ALA A 8 -0.41 3.42 4.34
CA ALA A 8 1.04 3.41 4.18
C ALA A 8 1.41 3.53 2.70
N VAL A 9 2.35 4.43 2.39
CA VAL A 9 2.90 4.57 1.03
C VAL A 9 4.31 3.98 1.02
N VAL A 10 4.55 3.02 0.14
CA VAL A 10 5.83 2.32 0.01
C VAL A 10 6.46 2.68 -1.33
N THR A 11 7.55 3.44 -1.29
CA THR A 11 8.35 3.80 -2.46
C THR A 11 9.45 2.76 -2.69
N GLY A 12 9.87 2.57 -3.95
CA GLY A 12 10.86 1.55 -4.30
C GLY A 12 10.34 0.12 -4.03
N SER A 13 9.04 -0.08 -4.24
CA SER A 13 8.32 -1.33 -3.93
C SER A 13 8.85 -2.55 -4.69
N GLY A 14 9.54 -2.35 -5.82
CA GLY A 14 10.19 -3.42 -6.57
C GLY A 14 11.42 -4.03 -5.92
N GLY A 15 12.04 -3.30 -5.00
CA GLY A 15 13.21 -3.76 -4.26
C GLY A 15 12.82 -4.75 -3.15
N GLY A 16 13.77 -5.59 -2.73
CA GLY A 16 13.52 -6.63 -1.71
C GLY A 16 13.00 -6.08 -0.38
N ILE A 17 13.44 -4.89 0.03
CA ILE A 17 12.96 -4.23 1.26
C ILE A 17 11.56 -3.64 1.05
N GLY A 18 11.32 -2.99 -0.09
CA GLY A 18 10.03 -2.38 -0.41
C GLY A 18 8.91 -3.41 -0.43
N ASP A 19 9.10 -4.52 -1.14
CA ASP A 19 8.15 -5.65 -1.18
C ASP A 19 7.89 -6.22 0.23
N ALA A 20 8.96 -6.50 0.99
CA ALA A 20 8.83 -7.04 2.34
C ALA A 20 8.07 -6.11 3.29
N CYS A 21 8.32 -4.80 3.21
CA CYS A 21 7.58 -3.80 3.96
C CYS A 21 6.10 -3.74 3.56
N ALA A 22 5.82 -3.75 2.26
CA ALA A 22 4.44 -3.73 1.75
C ALA A 22 3.64 -4.95 2.25
N ARG A 23 4.21 -6.16 2.15
CA ARG A 23 3.61 -7.39 2.71
C ARG A 23 3.34 -7.25 4.19
N ARG A 24 4.35 -6.83 4.95
CA ARG A 24 4.23 -6.70 6.40
C ARG A 24 3.15 -5.70 6.83
N PHE A 25 3.03 -4.59 6.12
CA PHE A 25 2.03 -3.57 6.43
C PHE A 25 0.61 -4.04 6.13
N ILE A 26 0.42 -4.81 5.05
CA ILE A 26 -0.85 -5.49 4.75
C ILE A 26 -1.22 -6.46 5.88
N ASP A 27 -0.27 -7.31 6.31
CA ASP A 27 -0.48 -8.27 7.41
C ASP A 27 -0.85 -7.58 8.73
N GLU A 28 -0.36 -6.37 8.96
CA GLU A 28 -0.71 -5.55 10.12
C GLU A 28 -2.05 -4.80 9.99
N GLY A 29 -2.73 -4.94 8.85
CA GLY A 29 -4.05 -4.38 8.57
C GLY A 29 -4.03 -2.95 8.00
N ALA A 30 -2.92 -2.53 7.39
CA ALA A 30 -2.82 -1.25 6.70
C ALA A 30 -3.44 -1.33 5.30
N HIS A 31 -3.88 -0.17 4.80
CA HIS A 31 -4.08 0.06 3.37
C HIS A 31 -2.76 0.50 2.77
N VAL A 32 -2.20 -0.27 1.83
CA VAL A 32 -0.88 0.00 1.28
C VAL A 32 -0.99 0.51 -0.16
N VAL A 33 -0.26 1.59 -0.45
CA VAL A 33 -0.02 2.09 -1.81
C VAL A 33 1.45 1.81 -2.14
N VAL A 34 1.70 1.12 -3.23
CA VAL A 34 3.06 0.81 -3.72
C VAL A 34 3.42 1.73 -4.88
N THR A 35 4.66 2.20 -4.91
CA THR A 35 5.20 3.00 -6.01
C THR A 35 6.62 2.57 -6.36
N ASP A 36 6.99 2.77 -7.62
CA ASP A 36 8.33 2.55 -8.14
C ASP A 36 8.55 3.42 -9.39
N ILE A 37 9.78 3.50 -9.89
CA ILE A 37 10.09 4.22 -11.12
C ILE A 37 9.62 3.46 -12.37
N SER A 38 9.60 2.11 -12.31
CA SER A 38 9.08 1.26 -13.38
C SER A 38 7.63 0.89 -13.11
N ALA A 39 6.76 1.17 -14.09
CA ALA A 39 5.36 0.80 -14.02
C ALA A 39 5.17 -0.72 -14.02
N GLU A 40 5.97 -1.45 -14.80
CA GLU A 40 5.90 -2.91 -14.87
C GLU A 40 6.23 -3.57 -13.52
N VAL A 41 7.20 -2.98 -12.80
CA VAL A 41 7.56 -3.43 -11.46
C VAL A 41 6.39 -3.22 -10.48
N VAL A 42 5.73 -2.06 -10.53
CA VAL A 42 4.56 -1.76 -9.69
C VAL A 42 3.43 -2.75 -9.97
N GLU A 43 3.12 -3.01 -11.23
CA GLU A 43 2.09 -3.98 -11.63
C GLU A 43 2.38 -5.37 -11.08
N ARG A 44 3.60 -5.89 -11.29
CA ARG A 44 4.02 -7.19 -10.76
C ARG A 44 3.90 -7.27 -9.24
N VAL A 45 4.31 -6.22 -8.53
CA VAL A 45 4.24 -6.19 -7.06
C VAL A 45 2.78 -6.16 -6.62
N ALA A 46 1.96 -5.30 -7.22
CA ALA A 46 0.53 -5.18 -6.94
C ALA A 46 -0.21 -6.52 -7.12
N ASP A 47 0.06 -7.22 -8.21
CA ASP A 47 -0.47 -8.56 -8.49
C ASP A 47 -0.03 -9.57 -7.42
N SER A 48 1.24 -9.56 -7.05
CA SER A 48 1.80 -10.49 -6.04
C SER A 48 1.26 -10.26 -4.63
N LEU A 49 0.75 -9.06 -4.35
CA LEU A 49 0.14 -8.69 -3.07
C LEU A 49 -1.39 -8.91 -3.08
N GLY A 50 -1.97 -9.33 -4.21
CA GLY A 50 -3.41 -9.49 -4.37
C GLY A 50 -4.18 -8.16 -4.31
N THR A 51 -3.50 -7.06 -4.67
CA THR A 51 -4.09 -5.72 -4.71
C THR A 51 -4.65 -5.44 -6.11
N VAL A 52 -5.82 -4.81 -6.18
CA VAL A 52 -6.52 -4.58 -7.45
C VAL A 52 -6.38 -3.13 -7.90
N GLY A 53 -5.81 -2.95 -9.09
CA GLY A 53 -6.04 -1.81 -10.00
C GLY A 53 -5.88 -0.39 -9.44
N PRO A 54 -6.22 0.64 -10.22
CA PRO A 54 -6.19 2.02 -9.74
C PRO A 54 -7.05 2.13 -8.47
N PRO A 55 -6.67 2.99 -7.51
CA PRO A 55 -7.37 3.11 -6.25
C PRO A 55 -8.86 3.28 -6.54
N SER A 56 -9.69 2.36 -6.04
CA SER A 56 -11.14 2.58 -6.00
C SER A 56 -11.37 3.99 -5.45
N PRO A 57 -12.31 4.79 -5.99
CA PRO A 57 -12.53 6.18 -5.57
C PRO A 57 -13.03 6.33 -4.12
N ARG A 58 -12.83 5.31 -3.27
CA ARG A 58 -12.78 5.44 -1.82
C ARG A 58 -11.74 6.50 -1.48
N THR A 59 -12.24 7.73 -1.34
CA THR A 59 -11.59 8.75 -0.54
C THR A 59 -11.21 8.07 0.78
N PRO A 60 -9.92 8.03 1.15
CA PRO A 60 -9.57 7.57 2.47
C PRO A 60 -10.36 8.44 3.45
N ASN A 61 -11.26 7.85 4.23
CA ASN A 61 -11.93 8.59 5.28
C ASN A 61 -10.87 8.89 6.34
N PHE A 62 -10.27 10.07 6.24
CA PHE A 62 -9.18 10.48 7.13
C PHE A 62 -9.65 10.72 8.56
N GLY A 63 -10.96 10.60 8.87
CA GLY A 63 -11.50 10.60 10.23
C GLY A 63 -10.92 11.70 11.10
N GLY A 64 -10.66 12.87 10.51
CA GLY A 64 -10.04 14.00 11.19
C GLY A 64 -10.87 14.41 12.40
N PRO A 65 -10.26 15.03 13.42
CA PRO A 65 -11.03 15.50 14.57
C PRO A 65 -12.15 16.42 14.08
N SER A 66 -13.38 16.14 14.55
CA SER A 66 -14.52 17.04 14.44
C SER A 66 -14.23 18.29 15.28
N ILE A 67 -13.44 19.22 14.75
CA ILE A 67 -13.33 20.59 15.28
C ILE A 67 -14.34 21.48 14.58
#